data_AF-A0A840NP61-F1
#
_entry.id   AF-A0A840NP61-F1
#
_cell.length_a   1.000
_cell.length_b   1.000
_cell.length_c   1.000
_cell.angle_alpha   90.00
_cell.angle_beta   90.00
_cell.angle_gamma   90.00
#
_symmetry.space_group_name_H-M   'P 1'
#
loop_
_entity.id
_entity.type
_entity.pdbx_description
1 polymer ?
#
loop_
_entity_poly.entity_id
_entity_poly.type
_entity_poly.pdbx_seq_one_letter_code
_entity_poly.pdbx_strand_id
1 'polypeptide(L)'
;MNLSADFIEGVREAGEDDWVQFIDLGHLLIEESGTNERLIERGVDAAAELIERGIVRPGQLTEHGFQPWTCSKSEAIDQIREMAQEISKTQSIFRPGDICWFDVITDES
;
A
#
# COMPACT_ATOMS: atom_id res chain seq x y z
N MET A 1 -3.96 12.11 -4.40
CA MET A 1 -5.17 12.13 -3.53
C MET A 1 -4.76 12.85 -2.26
N ASN A 2 -5.61 13.62 -1.57
CA ASN A 2 -5.18 14.17 -0.27
C ASN A 2 -5.52 13.17 0.85
N LEU A 3 -4.50 12.54 1.44
CA LEU A 3 -4.65 11.63 2.57
C LEU A 3 -4.77 12.42 3.89
N SER A 4 -5.67 12.01 4.77
CA SER A 4 -5.81 12.64 6.09
C SER A 4 -4.60 12.34 6.97
N ALA A 5 -4.43 13.15 8.02
CA ALA A 5 -3.40 12.89 9.02
C ALA A 5 -3.64 11.56 9.74
N ASP A 6 -4.90 11.27 10.10
CA ASP A 6 -5.28 10.04 10.81
C ASP A 6 -5.00 8.79 9.97
N PHE A 7 -5.24 8.84 8.66
CA PHE A 7 -4.88 7.75 7.75
C PHE A 7 -3.36 7.52 7.70
N ILE A 8 -2.58 8.60 7.59
CA ILE A 8 -1.11 8.50 7.53
C ILE A 8 -0.56 7.96 8.86
N GLU A 9 -1.13 8.38 9.99
CA GLU A 9 -0.75 7.86 11.30
C GLU A 9 -1.10 6.38 11.43
N GLY A 10 -2.30 5.97 11.02
CA GLY A 10 -2.68 4.56 11.01
C GLY A 10 -1.77 3.69 10.14
N VAL A 11 -1.26 4.21 9.01
CA VAL A 11 -0.23 3.52 8.21
C VAL A 11 1.09 3.40 8.97
N ARG A 12 1.50 4.44 9.71
CA ARG A 12 2.73 4.40 10.51
C ARG A 12 2.63 3.42 11.67
N GLU A 13 1.51 3.45 12.41
CA GLU A 13 1.22 2.52 13.50
C GLU A 13 1.20 1.07 12.99
N ALA A 14 0.55 0.81 11.85
CA ALA A 14 0.54 -0.51 11.23
C ALA A 14 1.95 -1.00 10.82
N GLY A 15 2.85 -0.06 10.52
CA GLY A 15 4.23 -0.35 10.12
C GLY A 15 5.27 -0.27 11.24
N GLU A 16 4.86 -0.05 12.49
CA GLU A 16 5.79 0.16 13.61
C GLU A 16 6.48 -1.15 14.02
N ASP A 17 5.74 -2.25 14.00
CA ASP A 17 6.20 -3.58 14.41
C ASP A 17 6.27 -4.61 13.26
N ASP A 18 5.71 -4.30 12.08
CA ASP A 18 5.64 -5.21 10.92
C ASP A 18 5.61 -4.43 9.59
N TRP A 19 5.58 -5.12 8.46
CA TRP A 19 5.36 -4.52 7.15
C TRP A 19 3.87 -4.34 6.85
N VAL A 20 3.53 -3.22 6.22
CA VAL A 20 2.15 -2.91 5.86
C VAL A 20 1.80 -3.61 4.54
N GLN A 21 0.66 -4.27 4.48
CA GLN A 21 0.14 -4.86 3.25
C GLN A 21 -0.70 -3.84 2.49
N PHE A 22 -0.81 -4.02 1.17
CA PHE A 22 -1.78 -3.23 0.40
C PHE A 22 -3.21 -3.33 0.94
N ILE A 23 -3.63 -4.48 1.47
CA ILE A 23 -4.98 -4.64 2.03
C ILE A 23 -5.21 -3.80 3.29
N ASP A 24 -4.15 -3.50 4.04
CA ASP A 24 -4.25 -2.67 5.24
C ASP A 24 -4.60 -1.24 4.89
N LEU A 25 -4.11 -0.72 3.75
CA LEU A 25 -4.57 0.57 3.20
C LEU A 25 -6.07 0.54 2.93
N GLY A 26 -6.58 -0.57 2.42
CA GLY A 26 -8.02 -0.77 2.22
C GLY A 26 -8.79 -0.72 3.53
N HIS A 27 -8.34 -1.43 4.56
CA HIS A 27 -9.00 -1.38 5.87
C HIS A 27 -9.03 0.03 6.47
N LEU A 28 -7.90 0.74 6.44
CA LEU A 28 -7.80 2.13 6.91
C LEU A 28 -8.72 3.07 6.11
N LEU A 29 -8.82 2.89 4.80
CA LEU A 29 -9.75 3.66 3.96
C LEU A 29 -11.22 3.38 4.29
N ILE A 30 -11.57 2.14 4.67
CA ILE A 30 -12.92 1.80 5.12
C ILE A 30 -13.20 2.43 6.48
N GLU A 31 -12.26 2.37 7.41
CA GLU A 31 -12.40 2.96 8.74
C GLU A 31 -12.63 4.48 8.67
N GLU A 32 -11.92 5.16 7.77
CA GLU A 32 -12.08 6.60 7.56
C GLU A 32 -13.40 6.96 6.84
N SER A 33 -13.73 6.25 5.76
CA SER A 33 -14.82 6.65 4.86
C SER A 33 -16.16 5.95 5.10
N GLY A 34 -16.15 4.85 5.85
CA GLY A 34 -17.30 3.97 6.08
C GLY A 34 -17.78 3.20 4.84
N THR A 35 -16.99 3.13 3.76
CA THR A 35 -17.40 2.48 2.50
C THR A 35 -16.29 1.66 1.84
N ASN A 36 -16.71 0.56 1.20
CA ASN A 36 -15.85 -0.34 0.42
C ASN A 36 -15.94 -0.04 -1.10
N GLU A 37 -16.65 1.01 -1.50
CA GLU A 37 -16.76 1.37 -2.90
C GLU A 37 -15.40 1.74 -3.49
N ARG A 38 -15.09 1.12 -4.64
CA ARG A 38 -13.82 1.34 -5.38
C ARG A 38 -12.58 1.19 -4.51
N LEU A 39 -12.62 0.28 -3.53
CA LEU A 39 -11.58 0.19 -2.51
C LEU A 39 -10.20 -0.10 -3.10
N ILE A 40 -10.12 -0.96 -4.11
CA ILE A 40 -8.87 -1.27 -4.80
C ILE A 40 -8.32 0.00 -5.48
N GLU A 41 -9.15 0.73 -6.24
CA GLU A 41 -8.74 1.97 -6.90
C GLU A 41 -8.27 3.02 -5.89
N ARG A 42 -9.01 3.21 -4.78
CA ARG A 42 -8.63 4.13 -3.70
C ARG A 42 -7.36 3.68 -2.99
N GLY A 43 -7.16 2.39 -2.78
CA GLY A 43 -5.94 1.83 -2.21
C GLY A 43 -4.73 2.09 -3.10
N VAL A 44 -4.88 1.98 -4.42
CA VAL A 44 -3.83 2.33 -5.39
C VAL A 44 -3.49 3.81 -5.31
N ASP A 45 -4.51 4.67 -5.27
CA ASP A 45 -4.32 6.12 -5.15
C ASP A 45 -3.63 6.51 -3.83
N ALA A 46 -3.98 5.84 -2.73
CA ALA A 46 -3.35 6.04 -1.44
C ALA A 46 -1.89 5.56 -1.43
N ALA A 47 -1.63 4.36 -1.95
CA ALA A 47 -0.28 3.84 -2.11
C ALA A 47 0.61 4.78 -2.94
N ALA A 48 0.09 5.28 -4.07
CA ALA A 48 0.81 6.22 -4.92
C ALA A 48 1.18 7.50 -4.18
N GLU A 49 0.22 8.08 -3.43
CA GLU A 49 0.47 9.28 -2.63
C GLU A 49 1.52 9.05 -1.53
N LEU A 50 1.45 7.92 -0.82
CA LEU A 50 2.41 7.58 0.23
C LEU A 50 3.83 7.38 -0.33
N ILE A 51 3.96 6.73 -1.49
CA ILE A 51 5.25 6.52 -2.18
C ILE A 51 5.84 7.85 -2.64
N GLU A 52 5.04 8.69 -3.29
CA GLU A 52 5.46 10.01 -3.77
C GLU A 52 5.98 10.87 -2.62
N ARG A 53 5.24 10.90 -1.52
CA ARG A 53 5.62 11.62 -0.30
C ARG A 53 6.80 11.00 0.47
N GLY A 54 7.24 9.80 0.09
CA GLY A 54 8.34 9.11 0.75
C GLY A 54 8.00 8.63 2.16
N ILE A 55 6.72 8.35 2.42
CA ILE A 55 6.24 7.81 3.69
C ILE A 55 6.43 6.30 3.73
N VAL A 56 6.31 5.64 2.58
CA VAL A 56 6.48 4.19 2.45
C VAL A 56 7.41 3.83 1.29
N ARG A 57 8.04 2.66 1.39
CA ARG A 57 8.79 2.03 0.31
C ARG A 57 8.09 0.73 -0.09
N PRO A 58 7.71 0.55 -1.37
CA PRO A 58 7.06 -0.67 -1.83
C PRO A 58 8.09 -1.79 -2.03
N GLY A 59 7.65 -3.02 -1.82
CA GLY A 59 8.46 -4.20 -1.97
C GLY A 59 7.66 -5.49 -1.96
N GLN A 60 8.39 -6.58 -1.81
CA GLN A 60 7.83 -7.92 -1.68
C GLN A 60 8.30 -8.55 -0.37
N LEU A 61 7.44 -9.33 0.25
CA LEU A 61 7.81 -10.16 1.39
C LEU A 61 8.28 -11.53 0.89
N THR A 62 9.51 -11.90 1.23
CA THR A 62 10.12 -13.18 0.85
C THR A 62 10.41 -14.03 2.09
N GLU A 63 10.88 -15.26 1.90
CA GLU A 63 11.39 -16.10 3.01
C GLU A 63 12.58 -15.46 3.75
N HIS A 64 13.25 -14.48 3.13
CA HIS A 64 14.36 -13.73 3.71
C HIS A 64 13.92 -12.37 4.30
N GLY A 65 12.62 -12.15 4.45
CA GLY A 65 12.05 -10.88 4.89
C GLY A 65 11.72 -9.94 3.73
N PHE A 66 11.42 -8.69 4.06
CA PHE A 66 11.05 -7.67 3.10
C PHE A 66 12.21 -7.28 2.19
N GLN A 67 11.91 -7.24 0.90
CA GLN A 67 12.83 -6.80 -0.15
C GLN A 67 12.20 -5.61 -0.88
N PRO A 68 12.75 -4.40 -0.70
CA PRO A 68 12.25 -3.23 -1.42
C PRO A 68 12.49 -3.41 -2.92
N TRP A 69 11.54 -2.92 -3.72
CA TRP A 69 11.73 -2.89 -5.16
C TRP A 69 12.84 -1.91 -5.54
N THR A 70 13.64 -2.27 -6.54
CA THR A 70 14.79 -1.47 -7.00
C THR A 70 14.44 -0.50 -8.13
N CYS A 71 13.17 -0.44 -8.53
CA CYS A 71 12.67 0.47 -9.56
C CYS A 71 12.43 1.88 -9.00
N SER A 72 12.18 2.84 -9.89
CA SER A 72 11.80 4.20 -9.51
C SER A 72 10.41 4.23 -8.85
N LYS A 73 10.11 5.32 -8.12
CA LYS A 73 8.78 5.55 -7.52
C LYS A 73 7.65 5.42 -8.56
N SER A 74 7.83 6.05 -9.73
CA SER A 74 6.84 6.00 -10.81
C SER A 74 6.63 4.56 -11.32
N GLU A 75 7.71 3.82 -11.56
CA GLU A 75 7.62 2.43 -12.02
C GLU A 75 6.94 1.53 -10.97
N ALA A 76 7.24 1.73 -9.68
CA ALA A 76 6.58 1.00 -8.61
C ALA A 76 5.06 1.28 -8.56
N ILE A 77 4.67 2.55 -8.73
CA ILE A 77 3.26 2.96 -8.76
C ILE A 77 2.54 2.33 -9.97
N ASP A 78 3.18 2.33 -11.13
CA ASP A 78 2.61 1.72 -12.34
C ASP A 78 2.50 0.19 -12.19
N GLN A 79 3.49 -0.46 -11.58
CA GLN A 79 3.43 -1.88 -11.25
C GLN A 79 2.28 -2.22 -10.29
N ILE A 80 2.07 -1.41 -9.25
CA ILE A 80 0.93 -1.56 -8.32
C ILE A 80 -0.41 -1.43 -9.06
N ARG A 81 -0.53 -0.44 -9.97
CA ARG A 81 -1.74 -0.25 -10.80
C ARG A 81 -2.02 -1.46 -11.67
N GLU A 82 -1.00 -2.00 -12.32
CA GLU A 82 -1.13 -3.17 -13.19
C GLU A 82 -1.62 -4.40 -12.40
N MET A 83 -0.98 -4.69 -11.26
CA MET A 83 -1.39 -5.79 -10.37
C MET A 83 -2.83 -5.63 -9.88
N ALA A 84 -3.20 -4.42 -9.44
CA ALA A 84 -4.55 -4.12 -8.98
C ALA A 84 -5.61 -4.30 -10.08
N GLN A 85 -5.29 -3.93 -11.32
CA GLN A 85 -6.16 -4.15 -12.48
C GLN A 85 -6.31 -5.64 -12.80
N GLU A 86 -5.24 -6.42 -12.71
CA GLU A 86 -5.30 -7.87 -12.92
C GLU A 86 -6.18 -8.57 -11.88
N ILE A 87 -6.03 -8.21 -10.61
CA ILE A 87 -6.87 -8.72 -9.51
C ILE A 87 -8.34 -8.36 -9.75
N SER A 88 -8.61 -7.10 -10.12
CA SER A 88 -9.97 -6.62 -10.40
C SER A 88 -10.63 -7.37 -11.56
N LYS A 89 -9.85 -7.80 -12.58
CA LYS A 89 -10.34 -8.58 -13.73
C LYS A 89 -10.66 -10.03 -13.37
N THR A 90 -9.95 -10.62 -12.43
CA THR A 90 -10.07 -12.07 -12.13
C THR A 90 -11.20 -12.41 -11.15
N GLN A 91 -11.90 -11.42 -10.58
CA GLN A 91 -12.89 -11.60 -9.49
C GLN A 91 -12.37 -12.47 -8.33
N SER A 92 -11.05 -12.54 -8.15
CA SER A 92 -10.45 -13.34 -7.10
C SER A 92 -10.62 -12.66 -5.76
N ILE A 93 -10.72 -13.47 -4.70
CA ILE A 93 -10.62 -12.99 -3.32
C ILE A 93 -9.26 -12.31 -3.19
N PHE A 94 -9.27 -11.03 -2.83
CA PHE A 94 -8.05 -10.27 -2.57
C PHE A 94 -7.37 -10.81 -1.31
N ARG A 95 -6.13 -11.27 -1.44
CA ARG A 95 -5.36 -11.89 -0.35
C ARG A 95 -4.20 -11.00 0.11
N PRO A 96 -3.75 -11.19 1.36
CA PRO A 96 -2.48 -10.67 1.84
C PRO A 96 -1.33 -10.85 0.84
N GLY A 97 -0.65 -9.76 0.50
CA GLY A 97 0.51 -9.78 -0.38
C GLY A 97 0.25 -9.92 -1.88
N ASP A 98 -1.02 -9.95 -2.33
CA ASP A 98 -1.35 -10.12 -3.76
C ASP A 98 -0.85 -8.96 -4.66
N ILE A 99 -0.63 -7.77 -4.09
CA ILE A 99 -0.08 -6.60 -4.81
C ILE A 99 1.34 -6.34 -4.33
N CYS A 100 1.49 -5.85 -3.10
CA CYS A 100 2.79 -5.54 -2.54
C CYS A 100 2.71 -5.44 -1.01
N TRP A 101 3.90 -5.31 -0.44
CA TRP A 101 4.13 -4.94 0.94
C TRP A 101 4.83 -3.58 0.97
N PHE A 102 4.75 -2.91 2.11
CA PHE A 102 5.33 -1.61 2.34
C PHE A 102 6.17 -1.62 3.62
N ASP A 103 7.34 -1.04 3.51
CA ASP A 103 8.17 -0.64 4.64
C ASP A 103 7.91 0.84 4.94
N VAL A 104 7.61 1.18 6.19
CA VAL A 104 7.33 2.57 6.60
C VAL A 104 8.66 3.27 6.85
N ILE A 105 8.87 4.39 6.16
CA ILE A 105 10.09 5.17 6.28
C ILE A 105 9.99 6.03 7.55
N THR A 106 10.74 5.66 8.58
CA THR A 106 10.95 6.50 9.77
C THR A 106 12.16 7.42 9.51
N ASP A 107 12.14 8.64 10.05
CA ASP A 107 13.21 9.65 9.90
C ASP A 107 14.54 9.26 10.58
N GLU A 108 14.74 8.00 10.96
CA GLU A 108 15.96 7.50 11.60
C GLU A 108 16.94 6.84 10.60
N SER A 109 17.22 7.50 9.47
CA SER A 109 18.36 7.13 8.60
C SER A 109 19.12 8.32 8.02
#